data_AF-A0A1L8FZW2-F1
#
_entry.id   AF-A0A1L8FZW2-F1
#
_cell.length_a   1.000
_cell.length_b   1.000
_cell.length_c   1.000
_cell.angle_alpha   90.00
_cell.angle_beta   90.00
_cell.angle_gamma   90.00
#
_symmetry.space_group_name_H-M   'P 1'
#
loop_
_entity.id
_entity.type
_entity.pdbx_description
1 polymer ?
#
loop_
_entity_poly.entity_id
_entity_poly.type
_entity_poly.pdbx_seq_one_letter_code
_entity_poly.pdbx_strand_id
1 'polypeptide(L)'
;MSTPPLSGPGMGAAAGPGAFQGAQANSAAREVNTASLCRIGQETVQDIVFRTMEIFQLLRNMQLPNGVTYHTVTYQDRLGKLQEHLRQLSILFRKLRLVYDKCNENCAGLEPVPIEQLIPYVEEEYSKHDDRGIASQLRFASEEKREILEVNKKLKQKNQQLKQIMDQLRNLIWDINSMLAMRN
;
A
#
# COMPACT_ATOMS: atom_id res chain seq x y z
N MET A 1 -64.28 39.73 -12.90
CA MET A 1 -63.22 39.69 -11.87
C MET A 1 -61.91 39.42 -12.61
N SER A 2 -61.24 40.36 -13.27
CA SER A 2 -60.62 41.64 -12.85
C SER A 2 -59.30 41.44 -12.05
N THR A 3 -58.20 41.28 -12.81
CA THR A 3 -56.85 41.90 -12.71
C THR A 3 -55.97 41.84 -11.42
N PRO A 4 -54.61 41.95 -11.57
CA PRO A 4 -53.52 41.60 -10.61
C PRO A 4 -52.99 42.87 -9.87
N PRO A 5 -51.68 43.08 -9.50
CA PRO A 5 -50.55 42.28 -8.97
C PRO A 5 -50.08 42.83 -7.58
N LEU A 6 -48.89 42.48 -7.05
CA LEU A 6 -47.94 43.45 -6.43
C LEU A 6 -46.63 42.82 -5.92
N SER A 7 -45.54 43.44 -6.38
CA SER A 7 -44.15 43.35 -5.96
C SER A 7 -43.89 44.18 -4.70
N GLY A 8 -42.90 43.80 -3.87
CA GLY A 8 -42.33 44.70 -2.86
C GLY A 8 -41.31 44.05 -1.91
N PRO A 9 -40.31 44.79 -1.40
CA PRO A 9 -38.91 44.35 -1.33
C PRO A 9 -38.38 44.11 0.10
N GLY A 10 -37.30 43.35 0.23
CA GLY A 10 -36.60 43.13 1.50
C GLY A 10 -35.11 42.98 1.30
N MET A 11 -34.43 44.11 1.09
CA MET A 11 -32.97 44.25 1.11
C MET A 11 -32.44 43.87 2.50
N GLY A 12 -31.54 42.89 2.56
CA GLY A 12 -30.89 42.44 3.79
C GLY A 12 -29.50 41.92 3.49
N ALA A 13 -28.58 42.84 3.21
CA ALA A 13 -27.16 42.57 3.14
C ALA A 13 -26.66 42.11 4.52
N ALA A 14 -26.14 40.89 4.60
CA ALA A 14 -25.21 40.49 5.65
C ALA A 14 -24.15 39.59 5.00
N ALA A 15 -23.00 40.21 4.75
CA ALA A 15 -21.79 39.53 4.32
C ALA A 15 -21.33 38.56 5.42
N GLY A 16 -21.27 37.28 5.10
CA GLY A 16 -20.60 36.24 5.88
C GLY A 16 -19.62 35.51 4.97
N PRO A 17 -18.31 35.50 5.26
CA PRO A 17 -17.34 34.75 4.47
C PRO A 17 -17.39 33.29 4.90
N GLY A 18 -18.07 32.43 4.13
CA GLY A 18 -18.20 31.03 4.54
C GLY A 18 -19.04 30.17 3.60
N ALA A 19 -18.67 30.11 2.33
CA ALA A 19 -19.16 29.07 1.43
C ALA A 19 -17.96 28.47 0.69
N PHE A 20 -17.23 27.60 1.40
CA PHE A 20 -16.30 26.68 0.77
C PHE A 20 -17.16 25.74 -0.10
N GLN A 21 -17.11 25.98 -1.41
CA GLN A 21 -17.66 25.07 -2.41
C GLN A 21 -17.14 23.67 -2.09
N GLY A 22 -18.07 22.73 -1.89
CA GLY A 22 -17.79 21.32 -1.75
C GLY A 22 -17.10 20.81 -3.00
N ALA A 23 -15.78 20.88 -3.01
CA ALA A 23 -14.93 20.13 -3.92
C ALA A 23 -15.17 18.66 -3.63
N GLN A 24 -15.97 18.04 -4.50
CA GLN A 24 -15.74 16.71 -5.03
C GLN A 24 -15.21 15.70 -4.01
N ALA A 25 -16.13 15.10 -3.27
CA ALA A 25 -15.93 13.76 -2.74
C ALA A 25 -15.83 12.78 -3.91
N ASN A 26 -14.72 12.84 -4.66
CA ASN A 26 -14.34 11.78 -5.57
C ASN A 26 -13.68 10.71 -4.71
N SER A 27 -14.38 9.59 -4.59
CA SER A 27 -13.99 8.36 -3.96
C SER A 27 -12.57 7.98 -4.32
N ALA A 28 -11.59 8.38 -3.51
CA ALA A 28 -10.26 7.78 -3.50
C ALA A 28 -10.37 6.39 -2.87
N ALA A 29 -11.09 5.48 -3.54
CA ALA A 29 -10.75 4.07 -3.47
C ALA A 29 -9.28 4.03 -3.88
N ARG A 30 -8.38 3.73 -2.93
CA ARG A 30 -6.93 3.67 -3.14
C ARG A 30 -6.67 2.91 -4.44
N GLU A 31 -6.46 3.62 -5.54
CA GLU A 31 -6.12 3.01 -6.81
C GLU A 31 -4.83 2.26 -6.56
N VAL A 32 -4.90 0.94 -6.65
CA VAL A 32 -3.78 0.08 -6.33
C VAL A 32 -2.72 0.33 -7.41
N ASN A 33 -1.67 1.04 -7.04
CA ASN A 33 -0.58 1.44 -7.92
C ASN A 33 0.01 0.19 -8.62
N THR A 34 0.14 0.25 -9.95
CA THR A 34 0.71 -0.83 -10.77
C THR A 34 2.11 -1.24 -10.31
N ALA A 35 2.95 -0.29 -9.88
CA ALA A 35 4.26 -0.60 -9.31
C ALA A 35 4.15 -1.42 -8.01
N SER A 36 3.14 -1.14 -7.17
CA SER A 36 2.86 -1.94 -5.98
C SER A 36 2.37 -3.34 -6.33
N LEU A 37 1.54 -3.50 -7.38
CA LEU A 37 1.12 -4.82 -7.87
C LEU A 37 2.32 -5.64 -8.37
N CYS A 38 3.21 -5.04 -9.15
CA CYS A 38 4.43 -5.70 -9.63
C CYS A 38 5.31 -6.17 -8.46
N ARG A 39 5.48 -5.34 -7.44
CA ARG A 39 6.24 -5.71 -6.23
C ARG A 39 5.61 -6.88 -5.48
N ILE A 40 4.28 -6.85 -5.28
CA ILE A 40 3.55 -7.96 -4.66
C ILE A 40 3.66 -9.23 -5.50
N GLY A 41 3.63 -9.10 -6.83
CA GLY A 41 3.83 -10.21 -7.78
C GLY A 41 5.20 -10.84 -7.61
N GLN A 42 6.25 -10.02 -7.59
CA GLN A 42 7.63 -10.47 -7.37
C GLN A 42 7.77 -11.23 -6.04
N GLU A 43 7.29 -10.64 -4.93
CA GLU A 43 7.32 -11.29 -3.61
C GLU A 43 6.58 -12.62 -3.63
N THR A 44 5.43 -12.70 -4.30
CA THR A 44 4.64 -13.93 -4.42
C THR A 44 5.38 -15.01 -5.22
N VAL A 45 6.09 -14.65 -6.28
CA VAL A 45 6.93 -15.60 -7.05
C VAL A 45 8.08 -16.12 -6.17
N GLN A 46 8.73 -15.24 -5.40
CA GLN A 46 9.78 -15.65 -4.49
C GLN A 46 9.27 -16.63 -3.43
N ASP A 47 8.10 -16.37 -2.85
CA ASP A 47 7.47 -17.26 -1.88
C ASP A 47 7.14 -18.64 -2.49
N ILE A 48 6.69 -18.68 -3.75
CA ILE A 48 6.42 -19.93 -4.48
C ILE A 48 7.71 -20.76 -4.60
N VAL A 49 8.81 -20.13 -5.02
CA VAL A 49 10.11 -20.79 -5.17
C VAL A 49 10.57 -21.32 -3.82
N PHE A 50 10.52 -20.51 -2.77
CA PHE A 50 10.93 -20.90 -1.43
C PHE A 50 10.10 -22.09 -0.91
N ARG A 51 8.77 -22.02 -1.03
CA ARG A 51 7.87 -23.10 -0.62
C ARG A 51 8.13 -24.39 -1.40
N THR A 52 8.43 -24.27 -2.69
CA THR A 52 8.78 -25.42 -3.54
C THR A 52 10.08 -26.07 -3.08
N MET A 53 11.09 -25.28 -2.69
CA MET A 53 12.32 -25.79 -2.10
C MET A 53 12.07 -26.53 -0.77
N GLU A 54 11.23 -25.99 0.11
CA GLU A 54 10.85 -26.67 1.37
C GLU A 54 10.17 -28.01 1.11
N ILE A 55 9.27 -28.08 0.12
CA ILE A 55 8.63 -29.33 -0.30
C ILE A 55 9.66 -30.36 -0.75
N PHE A 56 10.59 -29.98 -1.62
CA PHE A 56 11.63 -30.91 -2.09
C PHE A 56 12.57 -31.35 -0.97
N GLN A 57 12.92 -30.45 -0.04
CA GLN A 57 13.71 -30.81 1.14
C GLN A 57 12.97 -31.79 2.05
N LEU A 58 11.67 -31.59 2.26
CA LEU A 58 10.83 -32.49 3.05
C LEU A 58 10.74 -33.88 2.41
N LEU A 59 10.47 -33.93 1.10
CA LEU A 59 10.40 -35.16 0.32
C LEU A 59 11.73 -35.91 0.32
N ARG A 60 12.86 -35.21 0.14
CA ARG A 60 14.20 -35.81 0.18
C ARG A 60 14.46 -36.55 1.50
N ASN A 61 14.01 -35.98 2.61
CA ASN A 61 14.24 -36.55 3.93
C ASN A 61 13.21 -37.62 4.30
N MET A 62 12.11 -37.74 3.56
CA MET A 62 11.01 -38.64 3.86
C MET A 62 11.40 -40.09 3.58
N GLN A 63 11.48 -40.90 4.63
CA GLN A 63 11.68 -42.34 4.50
C GLN A 63 10.33 -43.02 4.31
N LEU A 64 10.23 -43.90 3.31
CA LEU A 64 9.06 -44.76 3.18
C LEU A 64 9.07 -45.83 4.28
N PRO A 65 7.91 -46.37 4.69
CA PRO A 65 7.86 -47.49 5.62
C PRO A 65 8.50 -48.73 4.98
N ASN A 66 9.77 -49.00 5.29
CA ASN A 66 10.53 -50.09 4.66
C ASN A 66 10.27 -51.48 5.30
N GLY A 67 9.13 -51.67 5.99
CA GLY A 67 8.77 -52.93 6.66
C GLY A 67 9.64 -53.32 7.88
N VAL A 68 10.83 -52.73 8.03
CA VAL A 68 11.81 -53.07 9.08
C VAL A 68 11.80 -52.07 10.26
N THR A 69 11.41 -50.81 10.01
CA THR A 69 11.28 -49.76 11.05
C THR A 69 9.95 -49.02 10.89
N TYR A 70 9.01 -49.27 11.80
CA TYR A 70 7.70 -48.62 11.83
C TYR A 70 7.78 -47.30 12.63
N HIS A 71 8.13 -46.19 11.97
CA HIS A 71 7.98 -44.83 12.52
C HIS A 71 6.73 -44.15 11.95
N THR A 72 5.56 -44.77 12.17
CA THR A 72 4.26 -44.32 11.62
C THR A 72 3.94 -42.88 12.01
N VAL A 73 4.20 -42.49 13.25
CA VAL A 73 3.94 -41.12 13.73
C VAL A 73 4.79 -40.09 12.96
N THR A 74 6.09 -40.31 12.83
CA THR A 74 7.00 -39.39 12.12
C THR A 74 6.68 -39.28 10.63
N TYR A 75 6.27 -40.38 10.01
CA TYR A 75 5.81 -40.38 8.62
C TYR A 75 4.53 -39.55 8.46
N GLN A 76 3.53 -39.78 9.33
CA GLN A 76 2.27 -39.03 9.31
C GLN A 76 2.48 -37.53 9.54
N ASP A 77 3.37 -37.15 10.46
CA ASP A 77 3.72 -35.74 10.67
C ASP A 77 4.33 -35.08 9.43
N ARG A 78 5.22 -35.80 8.73
CA ARG A 78 5.84 -35.30 7.49
C ARG A 78 4.83 -35.23 6.36
N LEU A 79 3.95 -36.21 6.25
CA LEU A 79 2.87 -36.21 5.27
C LEU A 79 1.91 -35.04 5.51
N GLY A 80 1.53 -34.78 6.75
CA GLY A 80 0.71 -33.63 7.13
C GLY A 80 1.37 -32.29 6.79
N LYS A 81 2.67 -32.15 7.10
CA LYS A 81 3.46 -30.94 6.71
C LYS A 81 3.52 -30.75 5.20
N LEU A 82 3.72 -31.85 4.45
CA LEU A 82 3.73 -31.81 2.99
C LEU A 82 2.38 -31.33 2.43
N GLN A 83 1.28 -31.88 2.94
CA GLN A 83 -0.06 -31.48 2.55
C GLN A 83 -0.31 -29.99 2.83
N GLU A 84 0.13 -29.48 3.98
CA GLU A 84 -0.01 -28.06 4.29
C GLU A 84 0.83 -27.17 3.36
N HIS A 85 2.08 -27.54 3.06
CA HIS A 85 2.89 -26.80 2.08
C HIS A 85 2.27 -26.79 0.69
N LEU A 86 1.68 -27.91 0.24
CA LEU A 86 0.96 -27.98 -1.05
C LEU A 86 -0.31 -27.10 -1.05
N ARG A 87 -1.03 -27.06 0.07
CA ARG A 87 -2.19 -26.17 0.24
C ARG A 87 -1.77 -24.70 0.15
N GLN A 88 -0.69 -24.32 0.84
CA GLN A 88 -0.14 -22.96 0.81
C GLN A 88 0.36 -22.59 -0.59
N LEU A 89 1.06 -23.50 -1.26
CA LEU A 89 1.53 -23.32 -2.64
C LEU A 89 0.35 -23.06 -3.60
N SER A 90 -0.75 -23.80 -3.43
CA SER A 90 -1.98 -23.58 -4.22
C SER A 90 -2.58 -22.19 -4.00
N ILE A 91 -2.53 -21.67 -2.77
CA ILE A 91 -3.01 -20.31 -2.45
C ILE A 91 -2.10 -19.26 -3.11
N LEU A 92 -0.78 -19.45 -3.06
CA LEU A 92 0.17 -18.54 -3.69
C LEU A 92 -0.04 -18.45 -5.20
N PHE A 93 -0.30 -19.56 -5.90
CA PHE A 93 -0.61 -19.52 -7.34
C PHE A 93 -1.92 -18.78 -7.65
N ARG A 94 -2.96 -18.94 -6.83
CA ARG A 94 -4.20 -18.16 -6.99
C ARG A 94 -3.96 -16.67 -6.77
N LYS A 95 -3.18 -16.31 -5.75
CA LYS A 95 -2.77 -14.93 -5.48
C LYS A 95 -1.98 -14.35 -6.65
N LEU A 96 -0.98 -15.08 -7.15
CA LEU A 96 -0.16 -14.66 -8.28
C LEU A 96 -1.01 -14.40 -9.52
N ARG A 97 -1.99 -15.26 -9.81
CA ARG A 97 -2.90 -15.07 -10.92
C ARG A 97 -3.73 -13.80 -10.79
N LEU A 98 -4.31 -13.55 -9.61
CA LEU A 98 -5.07 -12.32 -9.36
C LEU A 98 -4.20 -11.06 -9.56
N VAL A 99 -2.96 -11.08 -9.05
CA VAL A 99 -2.01 -9.97 -9.22
C VAL A 99 -1.66 -9.78 -10.69
N TYR A 100 -1.42 -10.87 -11.43
CA TYR A 100 -1.14 -10.82 -12.85
C TYR A 100 -2.31 -10.24 -13.64
N ASP A 101 -3.53 -10.75 -13.43
CA ASP A 101 -4.73 -10.28 -14.12
C ASP A 101 -4.94 -8.77 -13.88
N LYS A 102 -4.79 -8.32 -12.62
CA LYS A 102 -4.91 -6.91 -12.25
C LYS A 102 -3.79 -6.04 -12.82
N CYS A 103 -2.55 -6.53 -12.80
CA CYS A 103 -1.42 -5.82 -13.38
C CYS A 103 -1.57 -5.70 -14.90
N ASN A 104 -2.05 -6.75 -15.55
CA ASN A 104 -2.27 -6.79 -16.99
C ASN A 104 -3.40 -5.84 -17.41
N GLU A 105 -4.51 -5.78 -16.68
CA GLU A 105 -5.57 -4.78 -16.88
C GLU A 105 -5.01 -3.34 -16.77
N ASN A 106 -4.20 -3.06 -15.75
CA ASN A 106 -3.63 -1.74 -15.53
C ASN A 106 -2.56 -1.36 -16.57
N CYS A 107 -1.91 -2.33 -17.20
CA CYS A 107 -0.89 -2.13 -18.23
C CYS A 107 -1.43 -2.24 -19.67
N ALA A 108 -2.71 -2.60 -19.88
CA ALA A 108 -3.29 -2.85 -21.20
C ALA A 108 -3.33 -1.62 -22.16
N GLY A 109 -2.86 -0.46 -21.72
CA GLY A 109 -2.65 0.74 -22.54
C GLY A 109 -1.20 1.24 -22.61
N LEU A 110 -0.25 0.52 -22.00
CA LEU A 110 1.18 0.80 -22.11
C LEU A 110 1.74 -0.05 -23.24
N GLU A 111 1.82 0.52 -24.44
CA GLU A 111 2.53 -0.13 -25.55
C GLU A 111 3.98 -0.37 -25.12
N PRO A 112 4.52 -1.59 -25.25
CA PRO A 112 5.91 -1.86 -24.88
C PRO A 112 6.81 -0.99 -25.75
N VAL A 113 7.47 -0.01 -25.13
CA VAL A 113 8.50 0.80 -25.79
C VAL A 113 9.58 -0.19 -26.28
N PRO A 114 9.81 -0.28 -27.61
CA PRO A 114 10.82 -1.16 -28.18
C PRO A 114 12.17 -0.87 -27.52
N ILE A 115 12.95 -1.93 -27.22
CA ILE A 115 14.22 -1.79 -26.50
C ILE A 115 15.19 -0.88 -27.26
N GLU A 116 15.01 -0.77 -28.58
CA GLU A 116 15.75 0.09 -29.48
C GLU A 116 15.51 1.58 -29.22
N GLN A 117 14.35 1.97 -28.68
CA GLN A 117 14.03 3.36 -28.28
C GLN A 117 14.57 3.72 -26.89
N LEU A 118 15.02 2.73 -26.09
CA LEU A 118 15.61 2.95 -24.78
C LEU A 118 17.12 3.26 -24.83
N ILE A 119 17.72 3.22 -26.02
CA ILE A 119 19.12 3.63 -26.24
C ILE A 119 19.11 5.10 -26.65
N PRO A 120 19.58 6.04 -25.81
CA PRO A 120 19.70 7.44 -26.21
C PRO A 120 20.71 7.55 -27.35
N TYR A 121 20.22 7.81 -28.57
CA TYR A 121 21.06 8.18 -29.70
C TYR A 121 21.58 9.61 -29.48
N VAL A 122 22.91 9.78 -29.46
CA VAL A 122 23.55 11.10 -29.39
C VAL A 122 23.60 11.67 -30.81
N GLU A 123 22.59 12.49 -31.15
CA GLU A 123 22.38 13.40 -32.30
C GLU A 123 22.51 12.81 -33.72
N GLU A 124 21.59 13.09 -34.65
CA GLU A 124 21.41 14.41 -35.25
C GLU A 124 19.93 14.75 -35.55
N GLU A 125 19.51 15.87 -34.97
CA GLU A 125 18.34 16.74 -35.19
C GLU A 125 16.94 16.21 -35.59
N TYR A 126 15.95 16.91 -35.00
CA TYR A 126 14.50 16.94 -35.27
C TYR A 126 13.70 15.65 -35.03
N SER A 127 13.12 15.52 -33.83
CA SER A 127 11.67 15.26 -33.66
C SER A 127 11.24 15.35 -32.19
N LYS A 128 10.29 16.26 -31.94
CA LYS A 128 9.60 16.43 -30.64
C LYS A 128 8.55 15.32 -30.44
N HIS A 129 8.95 14.12 -30.03
CA HIS A 129 8.07 13.03 -29.55
C HIS A 129 8.97 11.96 -28.94
N ASP A 130 8.78 11.34 -27.78
CA ASP A 130 7.63 11.20 -26.89
C ASP A 130 8.15 10.93 -25.46
N ASP A 131 8.88 11.89 -24.88
CA ASP A 131 9.51 11.75 -23.56
C ASP A 131 8.48 11.89 -22.40
N ARG A 132 7.17 11.82 -22.70
CA ARG A 132 6.12 12.14 -21.74
C ARG A 132 5.81 10.95 -20.82
N GLY A 133 5.98 9.72 -21.30
CA GLY A 133 5.68 8.49 -20.55
C GLY A 133 6.71 8.17 -19.46
N ILE A 134 8.00 8.08 -19.82
CA ILE A 134 9.10 7.75 -18.90
C ILE A 134 9.34 8.89 -17.90
N ALA A 135 9.29 10.14 -18.37
CA ALA A 135 9.34 11.29 -17.47
C ALA A 135 8.15 11.32 -16.49
N SER A 136 6.96 10.84 -16.90
CA SER A 136 5.83 10.72 -15.97
C SER A 136 6.09 9.64 -14.92
N GLN A 137 6.56 8.45 -15.30
CA GLN A 137 6.79 7.36 -14.36
C GLN A 137 7.93 7.64 -13.36
N LEU A 138 9.00 8.29 -13.82
CA LEU A 138 10.09 8.74 -12.96
C LEU A 138 9.65 9.91 -12.05
N ARG A 139 8.76 10.79 -12.53
CA ARG A 139 8.11 11.82 -11.70
C ARG A 139 7.22 11.20 -10.63
N PHE A 140 6.42 10.19 -10.97
CA PHE A 140 5.52 9.53 -10.01
C PHE A 140 6.28 8.75 -8.93
N ALA A 141 7.37 8.04 -9.28
CA ALA A 141 8.22 7.38 -8.29
C ALA A 141 8.93 8.39 -7.35
N SER A 142 9.28 9.56 -7.88
CA SER A 142 9.84 10.66 -7.08
C SER A 142 8.78 11.30 -6.15
N GLU A 143 7.55 11.46 -6.63
CA GLU A 143 6.41 11.95 -5.85
C GLU A 143 6.04 11.01 -4.70
N GLU A 144 6.01 9.69 -4.93
CA GLU A 144 5.74 8.69 -3.88
C GLU A 144 6.82 8.73 -2.79
N LYS A 145 8.10 8.79 -3.18
CA LYS A 145 9.21 8.94 -2.22
C LYS A 145 9.10 10.24 -1.42
N ARG A 146 8.65 11.33 -2.05
CA ARG A 146 8.42 12.63 -1.39
C ARG A 146 7.26 12.55 -0.40
N GLU A 147 6.17 11.92 -0.77
CA GLU A 147 4.99 11.73 0.10
C GLU A 147 5.34 10.89 1.33
N ILE A 148 6.06 9.78 1.15
CA ILE A 148 6.55 8.93 2.26
C ILE A 148 7.40 9.74 3.24
N LEU A 149 8.32 10.58 2.73
CA LEU A 149 9.15 11.44 3.57
C LEU A 149 8.31 12.49 4.32
N GLU A 150 7.29 13.07 3.68
CA GLU A 150 6.40 14.06 4.30
C GLU A 150 5.55 13.43 5.41
N VAL A 151 4.97 12.25 5.17
CA VAL A 151 4.23 11.48 6.17
C VAL A 151 5.14 11.12 7.34
N ASN A 152 6.36 10.65 7.06
CA ASN A 152 7.32 10.31 8.11
C ASN A 152 7.68 11.54 8.98
N LYS A 153 7.86 12.71 8.35
CA LYS A 153 8.10 13.97 9.05
C LYS A 153 6.93 14.37 9.95
N LYS A 154 5.68 14.29 9.45
CA LYS A 154 4.47 14.56 10.24
C LYS A 154 4.36 13.59 11.43
N LEU A 155 4.67 12.31 11.22
CA LEU A 155 4.65 11.30 12.27
C LEU A 155 5.66 11.61 13.38
N LYS A 156 6.89 11.99 13.01
CA LYS A 156 7.93 12.41 13.98
C LYS A 156 7.50 13.62 14.80
N GLN A 157 6.90 14.63 14.17
CA GLN A 157 6.37 15.80 14.87
C GLN A 157 5.26 15.43 15.87
N LYS A 158 4.31 14.57 15.47
CA LYS A 158 3.25 14.09 16.36
C LYS A 158 3.80 13.29 17.54
N ASN A 159 4.78 12.42 17.32
CA ASN A 159 5.44 11.71 18.41
C ASN A 159 6.16 12.66 19.38
N GLN A 160 6.78 13.72 18.87
CA GLN A 160 7.42 14.73 19.71
C GLN A 160 6.41 15.52 20.56
N GLN A 161 5.26 15.89 19.98
CA GLN A 161 4.16 16.52 20.71
C GLN A 161 3.62 15.59 21.81
N LEU A 162 3.38 14.32 21.50
CA LEU A 162 2.94 13.33 22.50
C LEU A 162 3.94 13.20 23.65
N LYS A 163 5.24 13.21 23.35
CA LYS A 163 6.29 13.18 24.38
C LYS A 163 6.22 14.41 25.29
N GLN A 164 6.06 15.61 24.73
CA GLN A 164 5.91 16.84 25.52
C GLN A 164 4.67 16.80 26.42
N ILE A 165 3.52 16.37 25.90
CA ILE A 165 2.29 16.22 26.69
C ILE A 165 2.50 15.20 27.81
N MET A 166 3.14 14.07 27.51
CA MET A 166 3.44 13.04 28.49
C MET A 166 4.32 13.57 29.63
N ASP A 167 5.32 14.39 29.31
CA ASP A 167 6.21 14.99 30.29
C ASP A 167 5.50 16.09 31.12
N GLN A 168 4.61 16.88 30.50
CA GLN A 168 3.75 17.81 31.22
C GLN A 168 2.81 17.09 32.20
N LEU A 169 2.17 16.01 31.76
CA LEU A 169 1.31 15.19 32.62
C LEU A 169 2.11 14.57 33.77
N ARG A 170 3.34 14.09 33.54
CA ARG A 170 4.21 13.60 34.61
C ARG A 170 4.51 14.68 35.64
N ASN A 171 4.85 15.89 35.21
CA ASN A 171 5.13 17.00 36.11
C ASN A 171 3.90 17.38 36.93
N LEU A 172 2.72 17.49 36.30
CA LEU A 172 1.48 17.77 37.02
C LEU A 172 1.14 16.71 38.06
N ILE A 173 1.31 15.43 37.72
CA ILE A 173 1.12 14.33 38.69
C ILE A 173 2.11 14.47 39.85
N TRP A 174 3.36 14.81 39.55
CA TRP A 174 4.40 15.01 40.56
C TRP A 174 4.09 16.19 41.48
N ASP A 175 3.64 17.32 40.93
CA ASP A 175 3.24 18.51 41.69
C ASP A 175 2.04 18.21 42.59
N ILE A 176 1.02 17.51 42.07
CA ILE A 176 -0.16 17.09 42.84
C ILE A 176 0.26 16.17 43.98
N ASN A 177 1.06 15.15 43.71
CA ASN A 177 1.52 14.20 44.73
C ASN A 177 2.34 14.91 45.82
N SER A 178 3.18 15.88 45.42
CA SER A 178 3.98 16.69 46.35
C SER A 178 3.10 17.58 47.22
N MET A 179 2.10 18.26 46.63
CA MET A 179 1.15 19.10 47.38
C MET A 179 0.28 18.28 48.34
N LEU A 180 -0.15 17.08 47.94
CA LEU A 180 -0.93 16.18 48.80
C LEU A 180 -0.08 15.67 49.97
N ALA A 181 1.20 15.37 49.75
CA ALA A 181 2.11 14.91 50.80
C ALA A 181 2.41 16.00 51.85
N MET A 182 2.43 17.28 51.48
CA MET A 182 2.63 18.40 52.41
C MET A 182 1.37 18.77 53.23
N ARG A 183 0.20 18.23 52.88
CA ARG A 183 -1.08 18.50 53.57
C ARG A 183 -1.43 17.42 54.60
N ASN A 184 -0.67 16.32 54.65
CA ASN A 184 -0.68 15.30 55.69
C ASN A 184 0.48 15.51 56.67
#